data_AF-A0A9L0JQK7-F1
#
_entry.id   AF-A0A9L0JQK7-F1
#
_cell.length_a   1.000
_cell.length_b   1.000
_cell.length_c   1.000
_cell.angle_alpha   90.00
_cell.angle_beta   90.00
_cell.angle_gamma   90.00
#
_symmetry.space_group_name_H-M   'P 1'
#
loop_
_entity.id
_entity.type
_entity.pdbx_description
1 polymer ?
#
loop_
_entity_poly.entity_id
_entity_poly.type
_entity_poly.pdbx_seq_one_letter_code
_entity_poly.pdbx_strand_id
1 'polypeptide(L)'
;MGDRSVHKEITSVAVPIPNVVVHPRFSKVVIGQHDLALLWLLCPVNLMTTIQPVCIPKETLQVEDGARCWVTQWSRKEEFGGQLYSYIHQKSEQYIIDSERLNQLVQQAMSTNKDVVLKGMLCGYKDAGKDACQGDSGDPWSVHLMKHGSGWGL
;
A
#
# COMPACT_ATOMS: atom_id res chain seq x y z
N MET A 1 -2.89 12.52 5.60
CA MET A 1 -3.40 11.76 6.76
C MET A 1 -4.20 12.69 7.68
N GLY A 2 -5.52 12.70 7.70
CA GLY A 2 -6.51 11.79 7.13
C GLY A 2 -7.80 11.92 7.96
N ASP A 3 -8.24 13.15 8.22
CA ASP A 3 -9.58 13.43 8.74
C ASP A 3 -10.10 14.72 8.09
N ARG A 4 -11.17 14.58 7.33
CA ARG A 4 -12.03 15.69 6.92
C ARG A 4 -13.44 15.19 7.19
N SER A 5 -13.89 15.35 8.43
CA SER A 5 -15.25 15.08 8.91
C SER A 5 -16.31 15.60 7.93
N VAL A 6 -16.84 14.72 7.07
CA VAL A 6 -17.98 15.01 6.17
C VAL A 6 -19.29 14.39 6.70
N HIS A 7 -19.25 13.46 7.65
CA HIS A 7 -20.42 12.70 8.10
C HIS A 7 -20.85 13.10 9.51
N LYS A 8 -22.18 13.14 9.75
CA LYS A 8 -22.79 13.43 11.06
C LYS A 8 -22.64 12.29 12.08
N GLU A 9 -22.08 11.15 11.67
CA GLU A 9 -21.81 9.98 12.50
C GLU A 9 -20.31 9.87 12.78
N ILE A 10 -19.95 9.48 14.01
CA ILE A 10 -18.56 9.26 14.42
C ILE A 10 -18.08 7.94 13.77
N THR A 11 -17.54 8.03 12.56
CA THR A 11 -16.97 6.88 11.81
C THR A 11 -15.44 6.82 11.88
N SER A 12 -14.81 7.87 12.39
CA SER A 12 -13.37 8.02 12.53
C SER A 12 -12.96 8.35 13.97
N VAL A 13 -11.70 8.05 14.31
CA VAL A 13 -11.09 8.42 15.58
C VAL A 13 -9.71 9.01 15.28
N ALA A 14 -9.44 10.20 15.81
CA ALA A 14 -8.11 10.81 15.79
C ALA A 14 -7.37 10.45 17.09
N VAL A 15 -6.23 9.76 16.97
CA VAL A 15 -5.40 9.38 18.12
C VAL A 15 -4.00 9.95 17.95
N PRO A 16 -3.44 10.64 18.96
CA PRO A 16 -2.05 11.11 18.91
C PRO A 16 -1.04 9.95 18.78
N ILE A 17 0.08 10.23 18.12
CA ILE A 17 1.17 9.27 17.92
C ILE A 17 2.37 9.72 18.76
N PRO A 18 2.57 9.19 19.98
CA PRO A 18 3.70 9.54 20.83
C PRO A 18 5.04 8.99 20.33
N ASN A 19 5.04 7.93 19.52
CA ASN A 19 6.28 7.30 19.08
C ASN A 19 6.17 6.75 17.64
N VAL A 20 7.24 6.97 16.88
CA VAL A 20 7.43 6.48 15.52
C VAL A 20 8.72 5.67 15.49
N VAL A 21 8.61 4.39 15.17
CA VAL A 21 9.76 3.48 15.04
C VAL A 21 9.99 3.23 13.55
N VAL A 22 11.02 3.87 13.00
CA VAL A 22 11.45 3.66 11.60
C VAL A 22 12.33 2.42 11.53
N HIS A 23 12.20 1.63 10.46
CA HIS A 23 13.05 0.46 10.26
C HIS A 23 14.55 0.85 10.34
N PRO A 24 15.38 0.17 11.14
CA PRO A 24 16.76 0.60 11.43
C PRO A 24 17.68 0.60 10.20
N ARG A 25 17.30 -0.13 9.16
CA ARG A 25 18.03 -0.20 7.87
C ARG A 25 17.39 0.64 6.76
N PHE A 26 16.45 1.52 7.10
CA PHE A 26 15.85 2.43 6.12
C PHE A 26 16.94 3.29 5.47
N SER A 27 16.94 3.36 4.14
CA SER A 27 17.89 4.16 3.37
C SER A 27 17.18 4.92 2.26
N LYS A 28 17.41 6.23 2.20
CA LYS A 28 17.00 7.08 1.07
C LYS A 28 18.04 7.11 -0.06
N VAL A 29 19.26 6.63 0.20
CA VAL A 29 20.38 6.67 -0.75
C VAL A 29 20.24 5.57 -1.81
N VAL A 30 19.76 4.41 -1.40
CA VAL A 30 19.39 3.30 -2.28
C VAL A 30 17.86 3.30 -2.33
N ILE A 31 17.27 3.33 -3.53
CA ILE A 31 15.82 3.41 -3.81
C ILE A 31 15.01 2.85 -2.64
N GLY A 32 14.42 3.74 -1.82
CA GLY A 32 13.53 3.45 -0.70
C GLY A 32 13.73 2.11 0.03
N GLN A 33 14.96 1.72 0.35
CA GLN A 33 15.19 0.38 0.88
C GLN A 33 14.72 0.28 2.33
N HIS A 34 13.95 -0.76 2.65
CA HIS A 34 13.31 -0.95 3.95
C HIS A 34 12.40 0.23 4.36
N ASP A 35 11.61 0.74 3.40
CA ASP A 35 10.62 1.79 3.63
C ASP A 35 9.43 1.25 4.44
N LEU A 36 9.62 1.14 5.75
CA LEU A 36 8.66 0.64 6.73
C LEU A 36 8.84 1.39 8.05
N ALA A 37 7.73 1.77 8.68
CA ALA A 37 7.71 2.32 10.03
C ALA A 37 6.49 1.83 10.81
N LEU A 38 6.63 1.76 12.13
CA LEU A 38 5.54 1.48 13.06
C LEU A 38 5.15 2.76 13.80
N LEU A 39 3.85 3.03 13.86
CA LEU A 39 3.27 4.15 14.58
C LEU A 39 2.61 3.62 15.85
N TRP A 40 3.10 4.05 17.01
CA TRP A 40 2.50 3.70 18.29
C TRP A 40 1.41 4.71 18.61
N LEU A 41 0.17 4.23 18.76
CA LEU A 41 -0.95 5.06 19.19
C LEU A 41 -0.84 5.36 20.68
N LEU A 42 -1.21 6.58 21.11
CA LEU A 42 -1.21 6.98 22.51
C LEU A 42 -2.12 6.09 23.37
N CYS A 43 -3.24 5.67 22.81
CA CYS A 43 -4.19 4.78 23.41
C CYS A 43 -4.75 3.80 22.36
N PRO A 44 -5.16 2.58 22.77
CA PRO A 44 -5.79 1.64 21.87
C PRO A 44 -7.13 2.19 21.36
N VAL A 45 -7.49 1.83 20.13
CA VAL A 45 -8.77 2.18 19.52
C VAL A 45 -9.71 0.97 19.62
N ASN A 46 -10.98 1.24 19.95
CA ASN A 46 -12.00 0.22 19.96
C ASN A 46 -12.30 -0.25 18.54
N LEU A 47 -12.37 -1.57 18.34
CA LEU A 47 -12.75 -2.14 17.06
C LEU A 47 -14.23 -1.86 16.78
N MET A 48 -14.52 -1.45 15.56
CA MET A 48 -15.86 -1.10 15.09
C MET A 48 -16.07 -1.66 13.69
N THR A 49 -17.28 -1.60 13.17
CA THR A 49 -17.55 -1.98 11.76
C THR A 49 -16.69 -1.19 10.76
N THR A 50 -16.30 0.04 11.10
CA THR A 50 -15.45 0.92 10.28
C THR A 50 -13.96 0.90 10.67
N ILE A 51 -13.59 0.29 11.80
CA ILE A 51 -12.21 0.24 12.32
C ILE A 51 -11.85 -1.21 12.61
N GLN A 52 -11.08 -1.82 11.70
CA GLN A 52 -10.63 -3.20 11.79
C GLN A 52 -9.14 -3.28 11.43
N PRO A 53 -8.36 -4.14 12.10
CA PRO A 53 -6.97 -4.39 11.72
C PRO A 53 -6.91 -5.14 10.39
N VAL A 54 -5.82 -4.95 9.66
CA VAL A 54 -5.45 -5.79 8.52
C VAL A 54 -4.55 -6.94 8.98
N CYS A 55 -4.63 -8.08 8.29
CA CYS A 55 -3.73 -9.20 8.56
C CYS A 55 -2.30 -8.88 8.06
N ILE A 56 -1.29 -9.24 8.85
CA ILE A 56 0.11 -9.20 8.43
C ILE A 56 0.44 -10.55 7.76
N PRO A 57 1.01 -10.57 6.55
CA PRO A 57 1.39 -11.80 5.88
C PRO A 57 2.49 -12.53 6.66
N LYS A 58 2.49 -13.87 6.59
CA LYS A 58 3.62 -14.67 7.09
C LYS A 58 4.86 -14.39 6.24
N GLU A 59 6.04 -14.50 6.83
CA GLU A 59 7.32 -14.34 6.12
C GLU A 59 7.49 -15.30 4.93
N THR A 60 6.82 -16.45 4.99
CA THR A 60 6.84 -17.48 3.94
C THR A 60 5.77 -17.26 2.87
N LEU A 61 4.96 -16.21 2.95
CA LEU A 61 3.93 -15.95 1.95
C LEU A 61 4.63 -15.60 0.62
N GLN A 62 4.35 -16.40 -0.39
CA GLN A 62 4.65 -16.06 -1.78
C GLN A 62 3.36 -15.64 -2.46
N VAL A 63 3.44 -14.54 -3.21
CA VAL A 63 2.32 -14.03 -3.99
C VAL A 63 2.64 -14.32 -5.45
N GLU A 64 1.73 -15.00 -6.13
CA GLU A 64 1.93 -15.44 -7.51
C GLU A 64 1.95 -14.26 -8.49
N ASP A 65 2.74 -14.37 -9.57
CA ASP A 65 2.69 -13.43 -10.70
C ASP A 65 1.26 -13.39 -11.27
N GLY A 66 0.74 -12.20 -11.52
CA GLY A 66 -0.64 -11.98 -11.95
C GLY A 66 -1.68 -12.12 -10.83
N ALA A 67 -1.29 -12.34 -9.57
CA ALA A 67 -2.25 -12.34 -8.47
C ALA A 67 -2.96 -10.99 -8.36
N ARG A 68 -4.28 -11.03 -8.17
CA ARG A 68 -5.11 -9.82 -8.09
C ARG A 68 -5.02 -9.16 -6.72
N CYS A 69 -4.80 -7.86 -6.71
CA CYS A 69 -4.66 -7.05 -5.51
C CYS A 69 -5.42 -5.73 -5.62
N TRP A 70 -5.57 -5.04 -4.49
CA TRP A 70 -6.25 -3.75 -4.40
C TRP A 70 -5.43 -2.77 -3.58
N VAL A 71 -5.18 -1.60 -4.15
CA VAL A 71 -4.74 -0.42 -3.39
C VAL A 71 -5.96 0.39 -3.04
N THR A 72 -6.03 0.87 -1.81
CA THR A 72 -7.03 1.83 -1.37
C THR A 72 -6.33 3.16 -1.07
N GLN A 73 -6.73 4.24 -1.73
CA GLN A 73 -6.10 5.57 -1.59
C GLN A 73 -7.12 6.70 -1.68
N TRP A 74 -6.82 7.83 -1.03
CA TRP A 74 -7.54 9.07 -1.30
C TRP A 74 -7.02 9.69 -2.61
N SER A 75 -7.88 9.77 -3.63
CA SER A 75 -7.48 10.33 -4.91
C SER A 75 -7.34 11.85 -4.85
N ARG A 76 -6.25 12.38 -5.41
CA ARG A 76 -6.14 13.80 -5.73
C ARG A 76 -6.93 14.07 -7.02
N LYS A 77 -7.95 14.93 -6.98
CA LYS A 77 -8.56 15.42 -8.22
C LYS A 77 -7.79 16.67 -8.65
N GLU A 78 -7.12 16.62 -9.79
CA GLU A 78 -6.74 17.82 -10.52
C GLU A 78 -7.94 18.27 -11.36
N GLU A 79 -8.80 19.12 -10.80
CA GLU A 79 -9.70 19.93 -11.61
C GLU A 79 -9.26 21.39 -11.48
N PHE A 80 -8.75 21.92 -12.59
CA PHE A 80 -8.53 23.34 -12.90
C PHE A 80 -8.26 24.26 -11.70
N GLY A 81 -6.99 24.32 -11.27
CA GLY A 81 -6.46 25.44 -10.50
C GLY A 81 -6.75 25.46 -9.00
N GLY A 82 -7.27 24.37 -8.42
CA GLY A 82 -7.48 24.24 -6.97
C GLY A 82 -7.14 22.84 -6.46
N GLN A 83 -6.38 22.76 -5.35
CA GLN A 83 -5.95 21.49 -4.77
C GLN A 83 -7.08 20.88 -3.93
N LEU A 84 -7.98 20.12 -4.56
CA LEU A 84 -9.09 19.43 -3.90
C LEU A 84 -8.81 17.93 -3.81
N TYR A 85 -8.49 17.45 -2.60
CA TYR A 85 -8.47 16.03 -2.28
C TYR A 85 -9.90 15.48 -2.33
N SER A 86 -10.11 14.36 -3.01
CA SER A 86 -11.38 13.65 -2.97
C SER A 86 -11.65 13.15 -1.55
N TYR A 87 -12.84 13.43 -1.03
CA TYR A 87 -13.31 12.88 0.24
C TYR A 87 -13.67 11.38 0.16
N ILE A 88 -13.74 10.84 -1.06
CA ILE A 88 -14.10 9.45 -1.32
C ILE A 88 -12.82 8.64 -1.46
N HIS A 89 -12.70 7.61 -0.62
CA HIS A 89 -11.66 6.60 -0.68
C HIS A 89 -11.82 5.79 -1.98
N GLN A 90 -10.82 5.78 -2.84
CA GLN A 90 -10.84 5.01 -4.07
C GLN A 90 -10.16 3.65 -3.88
N LYS A 91 -10.74 2.63 -4.50
CA LYS A 91 -10.17 1.28 -4.57
C LYS A 91 -9.75 1.01 -6.00
N SER A 92 -8.47 0.76 -6.23
CA SER A 92 -7.93 0.43 -7.55
C SER A 92 -7.50 -1.03 -7.58
N GLU A 93 -8.11 -1.81 -8.48
CA GLU A 93 -7.66 -3.16 -8.79
C GLU A 93 -6.35 -3.12 -9.58
N GLN A 94 -5.43 -3.99 -9.20
CA GLN A 94 -4.12 -4.19 -9.80
C GLN A 94 -3.77 -5.68 -9.82
N TYR A 95 -2.69 -6.00 -10.51
CA TYR A 95 -2.10 -7.33 -10.58
C TYR A 95 -0.66 -7.27 -10.10
N ILE A 96 -0.25 -8.28 -9.35
CA ILE A 96 1.14 -8.44 -8.92
C ILE A 96 1.99 -8.78 -10.13
N ILE A 97 3.19 -8.21 -10.20
CA ILE A 97 4.24 -8.64 -11.12
C ILE A 97 5.42 -9.20 -10.35
N ASP A 98 5.96 -10.31 -10.84
CA ASP A 98 7.18 -10.90 -10.30
C ASP A 98 8.33 -9.87 -10.29
N SER A 99 8.99 -9.78 -9.13
CA SER A 99 9.97 -8.73 -8.87
C SER A 99 11.27 -8.94 -9.66
N GLU A 100 11.67 -10.20 -9.89
CA GLU A 100 12.87 -10.50 -10.66
C GLU A 100 12.66 -10.16 -12.13
N ARG A 101 11.52 -10.59 -12.69
CA ARG A 101 11.11 -10.24 -14.05
C ARG A 101 11.02 -8.72 -14.25
N LEU A 102 10.38 -8.00 -13.33
CA LEU A 102 10.29 -6.55 -13.44
C LEU A 102 11.66 -5.88 -13.35
N ASN A 103 12.53 -6.34 -12.44
CA ASN A 103 13.88 -5.81 -12.30
C ASN A 103 14.66 -5.92 -13.61
N GLN A 104 14.60 -7.07 -14.29
CA GLN A 104 15.24 -7.28 -15.59
C GLN A 104 14.69 -6.34 -16.67
N LEU A 105 13.37 -6.15 -16.74
CA LEU A 105 12.74 -5.23 -17.69
C LEU A 105 13.18 -3.79 -17.45
N VAL A 106 13.23 -3.34 -16.20
CA VAL A 106 13.67 -1.99 -15.85
C VAL A 106 15.16 -1.80 -16.13
N GLN A 107 15.99 -2.80 -15.84
CA GLN A 107 17.42 -2.78 -16.16
C GLN A 107 17.67 -2.61 -17.66
N GLN A 108 16.94 -3.37 -18.48
CA GLN A 108 17.01 -3.26 -19.95
C GLN A 108 16.55 -1.88 -20.42
N ALA A 109 15.41 -1.39 -19.93
CA ALA A 109 14.87 -0.09 -20.32
C ALA A 109 15.79 1.09 -19.92
N MET A 110 16.44 0.98 -18.75
CA MET A 110 17.33 2.00 -18.21
C MET A 110 18.80 1.81 -18.63
N SER A 111 19.12 0.76 -19.41
CA SER A 111 20.50 0.40 -19.80
C SER A 111 21.46 0.34 -18.61
N THR A 112 21.05 -0.31 -17.52
CA THR A 112 21.81 -0.43 -16.28
C THR A 112 21.89 -1.88 -15.81
N ASN A 113 22.99 -2.24 -15.16
CA ASN A 113 23.16 -3.55 -14.52
C ASN A 113 22.87 -3.50 -13.00
N LYS A 114 22.34 -2.38 -12.50
CA LYS A 114 22.00 -2.22 -11.08
C LYS A 114 20.59 -2.70 -10.82
N ASP A 115 20.38 -3.42 -9.72
CA ASP A 115 19.05 -3.76 -9.25
C ASP A 115 18.29 -2.49 -8.87
N VAL A 116 17.11 -2.34 -9.47
CA VAL A 116 16.17 -1.23 -9.21
C VAL A 116 15.03 -1.71 -8.33
N VAL A 117 14.55 -2.94 -8.57
CA VAL A 117 13.58 -3.62 -7.71
C VAL A 117 14.34 -4.47 -6.71
N LEU A 118 14.26 -4.11 -5.43
CA LEU A 118 15.05 -4.73 -4.37
C LEU A 118 14.24 -5.75 -3.59
N LYS A 119 14.92 -6.72 -2.98
CA LYS A 119 14.29 -7.67 -2.05
C LYS A 119 13.53 -6.93 -0.96
N GLY A 120 12.27 -7.31 -0.74
CA GLY A 120 11.35 -6.65 0.19
C GLY A 120 10.42 -5.62 -0.47
N MET A 121 10.58 -5.35 -1.77
CA MET A 121 9.61 -4.62 -2.57
C MET A 121 8.61 -5.59 -3.21
N LEU A 122 7.37 -5.13 -3.37
CA LEU A 122 6.34 -5.80 -4.17
C LEU A 122 5.87 -4.80 -5.23
N CYS A 123 5.70 -5.27 -6.45
CA CYS A 123 5.36 -4.41 -7.57
C CYS A 123 4.05 -4.88 -8.20
N GLY A 124 3.29 -3.92 -8.73
CA GLY A 124 2.01 -4.18 -9.35
C GLY A 124 1.83 -3.33 -10.58
N TYR A 125 0.92 -3.78 -11.43
CA TYR A 125 0.56 -3.09 -12.65
C TYR A 125 -0.96 -3.11 -12.82
N LYS A 126 -1.41 -2.22 -13.69
CA LYS A 126 -2.78 -2.14 -14.15
C LYS A 126 -2.77 -1.97 -15.66
N ASP A 127 -3.82 -2.43 -16.33
CA ASP A 127 -3.97 -2.23 -17.76
C ASP A 127 -3.87 -0.73 -18.12
N ALA A 128 -3.27 -0.45 -19.28
CA ALA A 128 -2.86 0.89 -19.69
C ALA A 128 -3.99 1.93 -19.62
N GLY A 129 -3.71 3.08 -19.01
CA GLY A 129 -4.58 4.27 -19.02
C GLY A 129 -5.19 4.69 -17.66
N LYS A 130 -4.89 3.99 -16.56
CA LYS A 130 -5.30 4.38 -15.20
C LYS A 130 -4.16 4.17 -14.20
N ASP A 131 -3.32 5.18 -14.01
CA ASP A 131 -2.23 5.09 -13.02
C ASP A 131 -2.78 5.17 -11.59
N ALA A 132 -2.36 4.19 -10.76
CA ALA A 132 -2.50 4.29 -9.31
C ALA A 132 -1.42 5.20 -8.68
N CYS A 133 -0.56 5.80 -9.50
CA CYS A 133 0.60 6.56 -9.04
C CYS A 133 0.28 7.98 -8.55
N GLN A 134 -1.00 8.40 -8.59
CA GLN A 134 -1.42 9.70 -8.04
C GLN A 134 -2.19 9.51 -6.73
N GLY A 135 -1.46 9.32 -5.62
CA GLY A 135 -2.01 9.07 -4.28
C GLY A 135 -1.02 9.36 -3.15
N ASP A 136 -1.40 9.04 -1.91
CA ASP A 136 -0.57 9.26 -0.73
C ASP A 136 0.49 8.14 -0.59
N SER A 137 1.71 8.50 -0.18
CA SER A 137 2.77 7.52 0.11
C SER A 137 2.45 6.81 1.42
N GLY A 138 2.61 5.48 1.45
CA GLY A 138 2.34 4.64 2.63
C GLY A 138 0.92 4.09 2.73
N ASP A 139 0.08 4.30 1.71
CA ASP A 139 -1.24 3.67 1.63
C ASP A 139 -1.14 2.14 1.64
N PRO A 140 -2.04 1.44 2.36
CA PRO A 140 -1.97 0.00 2.47
C PRO A 140 -2.26 -0.67 1.12
N TRP A 141 -1.43 -1.65 0.79
CA TRP A 141 -1.71 -2.56 -0.31
C TRP A 141 -2.25 -3.88 0.21
N SER A 142 -3.44 -4.27 -0.26
CA SER A 142 -4.13 -5.46 0.22
C SER A 142 -4.32 -6.47 -0.91
N VAL A 143 -3.96 -7.72 -0.65
CA VAL A 143 -4.17 -8.82 -1.59
C VAL A 143 -5.26 -9.72 -1.01
N HIS A 144 -6.32 -9.97 -1.78
CA HIS A 144 -7.23 -11.05 -1.45
C HIS A 144 -6.62 -12.33 -1.99
N LEU A 145 -5.98 -13.09 -1.10
CA LEU A 145 -5.49 -14.42 -1.44
C LEU A 145 -6.71 -15.33 -1.67
N MET A 146 -7.14 -15.48 -2.92
CA MET A 146 -8.07 -16.54 -3.26
C MET A 146 -7.32 -17.85 -3.11
N LYS A 147 -7.67 -18.63 -2.08
CA LYS A 147 -7.16 -19.99 -1.91
C LYS A 147 -7.46 -20.80 -3.18
N HIS A 148 -6.43 -21.09 -3.97
CA HIS A 148 -6.49 -22.24 -4.86
C HIS A 148 -6.40 -23.52 -3.99
N GLY A 149 -7.57 -24.06 -3.63
CA GLY A 149 -7.71 -25.42 -3.12
C GLY A 149 -7.26 -25.68 -1.67
N SER A 150 -8.10 -26.42 -0.96
CA SER A 150 -7.94 -27.00 0.39
C SER A 150 -8.10 -26.04 1.60
N GLY A 151 -9.21 -26.29 2.30
CA GLY A 151 -9.63 -25.58 3.49
C GLY A 151 -8.79 -25.91 4.73
N TRP A 152 -8.92 -25.04 5.73
CA TRP A 152 -8.78 -25.40 7.13
C TRP A 152 -9.93 -24.71 7.85
N GLY A 153 -10.75 -25.54 8.51
CA GLY A 153 -11.77 -25.08 9.43
C GLY A 153 -11.14 -24.51 10.69
N LEU A 154 -11.94 -23.72 11.39
CA LEU A 154 -11.85 -23.55 12.83
C LEU A 154 -12.01 -24.91 13.52
#